data_AF-A0A2J4QIV1-F1
#
_entry.id   AF-A0A2J4QIV1-F1
#
_cell.length_a   1.000
_cell.length_b   1.000
_cell.length_c   1.000
_cell.angle_alpha   90.00
_cell.angle_beta   90.00
_cell.angle_gamma   90.00
#
_symmetry.space_group_name_H-M   'P 1'
#
loop_
_entity.id
_entity.type
_entity.pdbx_description
1 polymer ?
#
loop_
_entity_poly.entity_id
_entity_poly.type
_entity_poly.pdbx_seq_one_letter_code
_entity_poly.pdbx_strand_id
1 'polypeptide(L)' 'NNREQLDRVIAHTLRPVESIHFLPVELNAETLRAAFEKVERFAG' A
#
# COMPACT_ATOMS: atom_id res chain seq x y z
N ASN A 1 10.21 -10.20 -9.31
CA ASN A 1 8.97 -11.00 -9.18
C ASN A 1 8.00 -10.47 -8.10
N ASN A 2 8.46 -9.86 -7.00
CA ASN A 2 7.54 -9.33 -5.96
C ASN A 2 6.95 -7.95 -6.29
N ARG A 3 7.70 -7.12 -7.02
CA ARG A 3 7.36 -5.71 -7.26
C ARG A 3 6.07 -5.51 -8.07
N GLU A 4 5.84 -6.30 -9.11
CA GLU A 4 4.60 -6.22 -9.91
C GLU A 4 3.37 -6.69 -9.14
N GLN A 5 3.52 -7.68 -8.25
CA GLN A 5 2.43 -8.14 -7.40
C GLN A 5 2.10 -7.08 -6.35
N LEU A 6 3.13 -6.46 -5.74
CA LEU A 6 2.96 -5.35 -4.83
C LEU A 6 2.24 -4.17 -5.49
N ASP A 7 2.59 -3.86 -6.74
CA ASP A 7 1.92 -2.80 -7.50
C ASP A 7 0.44 -3.06 -7.76
N ARG A 8 0.07 -4.32 -8.03
CA ARG A 8 -1.35 -4.70 -8.17
C ARG A 8 -2.12 -4.53 -6.86
N VAL A 9 -1.51 -4.92 -5.74
CA VAL A 9 -2.13 -4.74 -4.41
C VAL A 9 -2.33 -3.26 -4.12
N ILE A 10 -1.30 -2.45 -4.34
CA ILE A 10 -1.37 -0.99 -4.10
C ILE A 10 -2.43 -0.33 -4.98
N ALA A 11 -2.47 -0.68 -6.27
CA ALA A 11 -3.48 -0.16 -7.19
C ALA A 11 -4.90 -0.57 -6.76
N HIS A 12 -5.09 -1.81 -6.30
CA HIS A 12 -6.37 -2.30 -5.80
C HIS A 12 -6.82 -1.55 -4.55
N THR A 13 -5.91 -1.39 -3.58
CA THR A 13 -6.16 -0.73 -2.30
C THR A 13 -6.49 0.75 -2.47
N LEU A 14 -5.92 1.44 -3.46
CA LEU A 14 -6.21 2.86 -3.70
C LEU A 14 -7.49 3.12 -4.51
N ARG A 15 -8.25 2.09 -4.90
CA ARG A 15 -9.50 2.30 -5.64
C ARG A 15 -10.49 3.11 -4.78
N PRO A 16 -11.32 3.99 -5.38
CA PRO A 16 -12.20 4.89 -4.61
C PRO A 16 -13.20 4.20 -3.68
N VAL A 17 -13.51 2.93 -3.93
CA VAL A 17 -14.49 2.13 -3.18
C VAL A 17 -13.89 1.44 -1.96
N GLU A 18 -12.56 1.48 -1.80
CA GLU A 18 -11.88 0.79 -0.70
C GLU A 18 -11.98 1.57 0.62
N SER A 19 -12.01 0.84 1.72
CA SER A 19 -12.13 1.45 3.05
C SER A 19 -10.88 2.23 3.48
N ILE A 20 -9.78 2.13 2.75
CA ILE A 20 -8.54 2.83 3.09
C ILE A 20 -8.72 4.36 3.07
N HIS A 21 -9.68 4.87 2.29
CA HIS A 21 -10.00 6.30 2.20
C HIS A 21 -10.73 6.85 3.44
N PHE A 22 -11.15 6.00 4.38
CA PHE A 22 -11.68 6.45 5.68
C PHE A 22 -10.58 6.82 6.68
N LEU A 23 -9.32 6.52 6.38
CA LEU A 23 -8.22 6.87 7.25
C LEU A 23 -7.96 8.38 7.19
N PRO A 24 -7.68 9.05 8.32
CA PRO A 24 -7.43 10.49 8.38
C PRO A 24 -6.00 10.85 7.93
N VAL A 25 -5.48 10.15 6.93
CA VAL A 25 -4.14 10.31 6.38
C VAL A 25 -4.21 10.26 4.86
N GLU A 26 -3.46 11.14 4.21
CA GLU A 26 -3.34 11.12 2.76
C GLU A 26 -2.52 9.89 2.33
N LEU A 27 -3.11 9.06 1.48
CA LEU A 27 -2.50 7.81 1.02
C LEU A 27 -2.37 7.82 -0.50
N ASN A 28 -1.15 7.56 -0.95
CA ASN A 28 -0.80 7.37 -2.35
C ASN A 28 0.07 6.12 -2.51
N ALA A 29 0.38 5.79 -3.76
CA ALA A 29 1.12 4.57 -4.08
C ALA A 29 2.51 4.54 -3.44
N GLU A 30 3.19 5.69 -3.33
CA GLU A 30 4.51 5.80 -2.73
C GLU A 30 4.47 5.57 -1.21
N THR A 31 3.51 6.21 -0.53
CA THR A 31 3.30 6.03 0.92
C THR A 31 2.96 4.58 1.26
N LEU A 32 2.12 3.92 0.45
CA LEU A 32 1.79 2.51 0.66
C LEU A 32 3.00 1.60 0.40
N ARG A 33 3.78 1.84 -0.66
CA ARG A 33 5.02 1.08 -0.90
C ARG A 33 5.98 1.18 0.27
N ALA A 34 6.24 2.40 0.75
CA ALA A 34 7.11 2.61 1.89
C ALA A 34 6.59 1.91 3.16
N ALA A 35 5.27 1.88 3.36
CA ALA A 35 4.65 1.17 4.47
C ALA A 35 4.86 -0.36 4.36
N PHE A 36 4.69 -0.95 3.17
CA PHE A 36 4.95 -2.38 2.95
C PHE A 36 6.42 -2.73 3.21
N GLU A 37 7.37 -1.97 2.64
CA GLU A 37 8.80 -2.20 2.88
C GLU A 37 9.18 -2.08 4.36
N LYS A 38 8.55 -1.12 5.06
CA LYS A 38 8.74 -0.94 6.50
C LYS A 38 8.27 -2.17 7.26
N VAL A 39 7.07 -2.68 6.98
CA VAL A 39 6.52 -3.88 7.63
C VAL A 39 7.37 -5.13 7.35
N GLU A 40 7.82 -5.33 6.11
CA GLU A 40 8.71 -6.45 5.76
C GLU A 40 10.02 -6.42 6.55
N ARG A 41 10.59 -5.23 6.78
CA ARG A 41 11.79 -5.06 7.62
C ARG A 41 11.56 -5.32 9.11
N PHE A 42 10.34 -5.12 9.62
CA PHE A 42 10.02 -5.40 11.03
C PHE A 42 9.62 -6.86 11.27
N ALA A 43 9.18 -7.57 10.23
CA ALA A 43 8.76 -8.96 10.31
C ALA A 43 9.91 -9.97 10.11
N GLY A 44 11.07 -9.51 9.64
CA GLY A 44 12.31 -10.30 9.48
C GLY A 44 13.31 -10.05 10.61
#